data_AF-A0A9E0TZ54-F1
#
_entry.id   AF-A0A9E0TZ54-F1
#
_cell.length_a   1.000
_cell.length_b   1.000
_cell.length_c   1.000
_cell.angle_alpha   90.00
_cell.angle_beta   90.00
_cell.angle_gamma   90.00
#
_symmetry.space_group_name_H-M   'P 1'
#
loop_
_entity.id
_entity.type
_entity.pdbx_description
1 polymer ?
#
loop_
_entity_poly.entity_id
_entity_poly.type
_entity_poly.pdbx_seq_one_letter_code
_entity_poly.pdbx_strand_id
1 'polypeptide(L)'
;MNTILDITSGMSSLSIEDKSMGMMSEPATIFRYIPRNILLEYCTGAEYGALLRVNNAWNQIVSNPELWREIFDREGLPYFDEVKCRRYRGEPSPVPQFSWPKAYGYFNSDSELFPGKKVKETEKLQLFYNKIDGQPMTLNYAGTLAKTPKDGSNGIAACFSKYCFDETFEVHGEVPIGTSFWGFVTVIPLDESIKKSLAEKLTLATKYPGYRLHKVVERSIANFDNVVETGKYLDGKDSWTICEEAGKENRGLGETDYRLAIRGACIPDGISVSPHSIAHYFGGVTLLREF
;
A
#
# COMPACT_ATOMS: atom_id res chain seq x y z
N MET A 1 23.05 -19.51 -5.05
CA MET A 1 23.76 -20.56 -4.29
C MET A 1 24.57 -19.87 -3.19
N ASN A 2 24.10 -19.99 -1.93
CA ASN A 2 24.90 -20.06 -0.70
C ASN A 2 25.65 -18.84 -0.11
N THR A 3 25.08 -17.63 -0.13
CA THR A 3 25.59 -16.50 0.69
C THR A 3 25.57 -16.81 2.19
N ILE A 4 24.55 -17.52 2.67
CA ILE A 4 24.42 -17.91 4.10
C ILE A 4 25.52 -18.90 4.52
N LEU A 5 25.91 -19.82 3.63
CA LEU A 5 27.03 -20.73 3.88
C LEU A 5 28.40 -20.03 3.73
N ASP A 6 28.47 -18.96 2.93
CA ASP A 6 29.68 -18.13 2.84
C ASP A 6 29.88 -17.17 4.02
N ILE A 7 28.81 -16.73 4.69
CA ILE A 7 28.97 -16.04 5.99
C ILE A 7 29.58 -17.02 7.01
N THR A 8 29.22 -18.30 6.97
CA THR A 8 29.84 -19.31 7.84
C THR A 8 31.29 -19.66 7.46
N SER A 9 31.68 -19.54 6.19
CA SER A 9 33.07 -19.81 5.74
C SER A 9 33.98 -18.57 5.86
N GLY A 10 33.43 -17.36 5.68
CA GLY A 10 34.13 -16.09 5.79
C GLY A 10 34.42 -15.67 7.24
N MET A 11 33.52 -15.97 8.18
CA MET A 11 33.76 -15.65 9.61
C MET A 11 34.82 -16.56 10.26
N SER A 12 35.12 -17.73 9.68
CA SER A 12 36.29 -18.54 10.07
C SER A 12 37.64 -17.93 9.67
N SER A 13 37.65 -16.87 8.85
CA SER A 13 38.87 -16.18 8.40
C SER A 13 39.15 -14.85 9.12
N LEU A 14 38.22 -14.38 9.97
CA LEU A 14 38.49 -13.30 10.92
C LEU A 14 39.30 -13.88 12.08
N SER A 15 40.62 -13.79 11.97
CA SER A 15 41.55 -14.10 13.06
C SER A 15 41.34 -13.12 14.20
N ILE A 16 40.47 -13.49 15.15
CA ILE A 16 40.43 -12.88 16.47
C ILE A 16 41.67 -13.40 17.21
N GLU A 17 42.76 -12.65 17.10
CA GLU A 17 43.82 -12.69 18.10
C GLU A 17 43.25 -12.14 19.41
N ASP A 18 42.55 -12.99 20.16
CA ASP A 18 42.54 -12.84 21.61
C ASP A 18 42.26 -14.17 22.31
N LYS A 19 43.29 -14.63 23.02
CA LYS A 19 43.27 -15.82 23.87
C LYS A 19 42.48 -15.49 25.14
N SER A 20 41.25 -16.01 25.25
CA SER A 20 40.65 -16.56 26.49
C SER A 20 39.12 -16.53 26.48
N MET A 21 38.47 -17.40 25.70
CA MET A 21 37.10 -17.79 26.00
C MET A 21 36.94 -19.30 25.82
N GLY A 22 36.61 -19.96 26.92
CA GLY A 22 36.36 -21.40 27.00
C GLY A 22 35.17 -21.81 26.13
N MET A 23 35.23 -23.07 25.68
CA MET A 23 34.14 -23.90 25.17
C MET A 23 32.90 -23.14 24.68
N MET A 24 32.91 -22.63 23.45
CA MET A 24 31.67 -22.20 22.80
C MET A 24 30.87 -23.43 22.38
N SER A 25 29.87 -23.72 23.21
CA SER A 25 28.73 -24.58 22.93
C SER A 25 27.88 -24.03 21.77
N GLU A 26 27.52 -24.94 20.86
CA GLU A 26 26.49 -24.87 19.82
C GLU A 26 26.60 -23.74 18.75
N PRO A 27 26.57 -24.09 17.44
CA PRO A 27 26.49 -23.14 16.32
C PRO A 27 25.33 -22.13 16.43
N ALA A 28 24.29 -22.43 17.22
CA ALA A 28 23.16 -21.54 17.47
C ALA A 28 23.53 -20.26 18.24
N THR A 29 24.68 -20.23 18.92
CA THR A 29 25.06 -19.13 19.82
C THR A 29 25.75 -17.97 19.10
N ILE A 30 26.56 -18.25 18.07
CA ILE A 30 27.33 -17.21 17.31
C ILE A 30 26.38 -16.19 16.66
N PHE A 31 25.23 -16.65 16.18
CA PHE A 31 24.26 -15.82 15.47
C PHE A 31 23.51 -14.82 16.37
N ARG A 32 23.47 -15.04 17.68
CA ARG A 32 22.89 -14.07 18.63
C ARG A 32 23.72 -12.79 18.73
N TYR A 33 24.98 -12.85 18.32
CA TYR A 33 25.92 -11.75 18.42
C TYR A 33 26.16 -11.03 17.10
N ILE A 34 25.54 -11.46 15.99
CA ILE A 34 25.67 -10.71 14.73
C ILE A 34 24.86 -9.42 14.88
N PRO A 35 25.52 -8.25 14.80
CA PRO A 35 24.84 -6.97 14.87
C PRO A 35 23.75 -6.83 13.79
N ARG A 36 22.61 -6.24 14.15
CA ARG A 36 21.47 -5.99 13.24
C ARG A 36 21.90 -5.32 11.94
N ASN A 37 22.81 -4.34 12.02
CA ASN A 37 23.32 -3.61 10.86
C ASN A 37 24.10 -4.51 9.89
N ILE A 38 24.82 -5.52 10.37
CA ILE A 38 25.52 -6.47 9.49
C ILE A 38 24.49 -7.34 8.76
N LEU A 39 23.48 -7.87 9.46
CA LEU A 39 22.46 -8.68 8.78
C LEU A 39 21.71 -7.89 7.69
N LEU A 40 21.43 -6.60 7.94
CA LEU A 40 20.76 -5.70 7.00
C LEU A 40 21.61 -5.36 5.78
N GLU A 41 22.93 -5.46 5.90
CA GLU A 41 23.83 -5.19 4.78
C GLU A 41 23.97 -6.41 3.87
N TYR A 42 23.95 -7.62 4.43
CA TYR A 42 24.34 -8.84 3.71
C TYR A 42 23.18 -9.81 3.38
N CYS A 43 22.00 -9.66 3.98
CA CYS A 43 20.85 -10.56 3.73
C CYS A 43 19.71 -9.88 2.97
N THR A 44 19.22 -10.53 1.91
CA THR A 44 17.98 -10.20 1.21
C THR A 44 16.75 -10.50 2.08
N GLY A 45 15.60 -9.87 1.80
CA GLY A 45 14.35 -10.20 2.51
C GLY A 45 13.95 -11.67 2.37
N ALA A 46 14.30 -12.32 1.26
CA ALA A 46 14.07 -13.76 1.07
C ALA A 46 14.90 -14.62 2.05
N GLU A 47 16.17 -14.25 2.25
CA GLU A 47 17.05 -14.92 3.22
C GLU A 47 16.55 -14.70 4.65
N TYR A 48 16.10 -13.49 4.99
CA TYR A 48 15.43 -13.22 6.27
C TYR A 48 14.16 -14.05 6.47
N GLY A 49 13.35 -14.22 5.42
CA GLY A 49 12.17 -15.08 5.45
C GLY A 49 12.51 -16.54 5.73
N ALA A 50 13.68 -17.03 5.28
CA ALA A 50 14.13 -18.39 5.58
C ALA A 50 14.51 -18.55 7.06
N LEU A 51 15.04 -17.50 7.70
CA LEU A 51 15.46 -17.51 9.11
C LEU A 51 14.31 -17.74 10.10
N LEU A 52 13.05 -17.44 9.72
CA LEU A 52 11.85 -17.74 10.51
C LEU A 52 11.77 -19.20 10.96
N ARG A 53 12.32 -20.12 10.16
CA ARG A 53 12.23 -21.58 10.35
C ARG A 53 13.45 -22.17 11.06
N VAL A 54 14.45 -21.36 11.41
CA VAL A 54 15.71 -21.85 11.99
C VAL A 54 15.53 -22.18 13.48
N ASN A 55 15.16 -21.19 14.29
CA ASN A 55 14.87 -21.36 15.72
C ASN A 55 14.09 -20.16 16.29
N ASN A 56 13.68 -20.24 17.56
CA ASN A 56 12.90 -19.20 18.23
C ASN A 56 13.63 -17.86 18.34
N ALA A 57 14.96 -17.85 18.51
CA ALA A 57 15.71 -16.61 18.62
C ALA A 57 15.70 -15.84 17.29
N TRP A 58 15.88 -16.55 16.17
CA TRP A 58 15.73 -15.96 14.85
C TRP A 58 14.31 -15.51 14.57
N ASN A 59 13.31 -16.32 14.96
CA ASN A 59 11.91 -15.96 14.81
C ASN A 59 11.59 -14.62 15.51
N GLN A 60 12.10 -14.41 16.72
CA GLN A 60 11.94 -13.13 17.44
C GLN A 60 12.57 -11.95 16.68
N ILE A 61 13.79 -12.12 16.17
CA ILE A 61 14.49 -11.08 15.41
C ILE A 61 13.71 -10.73 14.13
N VAL A 62 13.36 -11.75 13.34
CA VAL A 62 12.68 -11.55 12.05
C VAL A 62 11.19 -11.29 12.18
N SER A 63 10.63 -11.32 13.39
CA SER A 63 9.27 -10.84 13.65
C SER A 63 9.24 -9.33 13.93
N ASN A 64 10.39 -8.66 14.03
CA ASN A 64 10.47 -7.21 14.25
C ASN A 64 9.96 -6.44 13.01
N PRO A 65 8.88 -5.64 13.12
CA PRO A 65 8.39 -4.81 12.02
C PRO A 65 9.41 -3.80 11.48
N GLU A 66 10.26 -3.23 12.33
CA GLU A 66 11.27 -2.24 11.92
C GLU A 66 12.28 -2.82 10.95
N LEU A 67 12.70 -4.07 11.19
CA LEU A 67 13.61 -4.79 10.30
C LEU A 67 13.00 -4.92 8.90
N TRP A 68 11.71 -5.25 8.82
CA TRP A 68 11.03 -5.39 7.53
C TRP A 68 10.81 -4.08 6.81
N ARG A 69 10.55 -2.98 7.53
CA ARG A 69 10.54 -1.63 6.92
C ARG A 69 11.87 -1.30 6.27
N GLU A 70 12.97 -1.54 6.97
CA GLU A 70 14.33 -1.32 6.44
C GLU A 70 14.60 -2.19 5.21
N ILE A 71 14.18 -3.46 5.22
CA ILE A 71 14.27 -4.35 4.06
C ILE A 71 13.44 -3.81 2.88
N PHE A 72 12.21 -3.39 3.13
CA PHE A 72 11.31 -2.85 2.09
C PHE A 72 11.88 -1.56 1.51
N ASP A 73 12.35 -0.63 2.34
CA ASP A 73 12.97 0.62 1.91
C ASP A 73 14.23 0.35 1.07
N ARG A 74 15.12 -0.54 1.56
CA ARG A 74 16.36 -0.94 0.85
C ARG A 74 16.07 -1.58 -0.51
N GLU A 75 15.04 -2.41 -0.59
CA GLU A 75 14.66 -3.13 -1.82
C GLU A 75 13.68 -2.35 -2.71
N GLY A 76 13.33 -1.12 -2.33
CA GLY A 76 12.41 -0.27 -3.10
C GLY A 76 10.99 -0.83 -3.20
N LEU A 77 10.53 -1.59 -2.21
CA LEU A 77 9.18 -2.15 -2.18
C LEU A 77 8.19 -1.05 -1.75
N PRO A 78 7.16 -0.73 -2.53
CA PRO A 78 6.26 0.38 -2.22
C PRO A 78 5.27 0.01 -1.11
N TYR A 79 5.33 0.71 0.03
CA TYR A 79 4.38 0.52 1.13
C TYR A 79 4.02 1.82 1.87
N PHE A 80 2.85 1.83 2.52
CA PHE A 80 2.43 2.91 3.44
C PHE A 80 1.86 2.32 4.73
N ASP A 81 2.52 2.60 5.86
CA ASP A 81 2.26 1.98 7.17
C ASP A 81 1.94 3.01 8.27
N GLU A 82 1.99 2.59 9.53
CA GLU A 82 1.66 3.44 10.68
C GLU A 82 2.71 4.51 10.99
N VAL A 83 3.97 4.25 10.63
CA VAL A 83 5.05 5.24 10.80
C VAL A 83 4.83 6.38 9.82
N LYS A 84 4.55 6.07 8.55
CA LYS A 84 4.23 7.05 7.52
C LYS A 84 2.90 7.76 7.83
N CYS A 85 1.88 7.04 8.32
CA CYS A 85 0.62 7.65 8.72
C CYS A 85 0.80 8.70 9.84
N ARG A 86 1.53 8.37 10.91
CA ARG A 86 1.82 9.33 12.00
C ARG A 86 2.51 10.58 11.50
N ARG A 87 3.50 10.38 10.61
CA ARG A 87 4.26 11.46 10.01
C ARG A 87 3.38 12.39 9.16
N TYR A 88 2.52 11.84 8.32
CA TYR A 88 1.83 12.64 7.29
C TYR A 88 0.39 13.03 7.61
N ARG A 89 -0.32 12.27 8.45
CA ARG A 89 -1.78 12.41 8.64
C ARG A 89 -2.21 12.63 10.07
N GLY A 90 -1.66 11.91 11.04
CA GLY A 90 -2.29 11.83 12.36
C GLY A 90 -1.98 10.53 13.08
N GLU A 91 -2.38 10.44 14.34
CA GLU A 91 -2.23 9.23 15.13
C GLU A 91 -3.23 8.16 14.65
N PRO A 92 -2.77 7.04 14.08
CA PRO A 92 -3.66 5.99 13.61
C PRO A 92 -4.31 5.23 14.76
N SER A 93 -5.50 4.68 14.49
CA SER A 93 -6.08 3.59 15.30
C SER A 93 -5.13 2.39 15.44
N PRO A 94 -5.37 1.48 16.40
CA PRO A 94 -4.62 0.23 16.49
C PRO A 94 -4.48 -0.50 15.15
N VAL A 95 -3.25 -0.94 14.88
CA VAL A 95 -2.86 -1.61 13.63
C VAL A 95 -3.30 -3.08 13.67
N PRO A 96 -4.01 -3.60 12.65
CA PRO A 96 -4.33 -5.01 12.55
C PRO A 96 -3.05 -5.84 12.44
N GLN A 97 -3.08 -7.06 12.98
CA GLN A 97 -1.94 -7.97 12.93
C GLN A 97 -1.50 -8.21 11.49
N PHE A 98 -0.19 -8.16 11.25
CA PHE A 98 0.39 -8.25 9.91
C PHE A 98 1.61 -9.14 9.88
N SER A 99 1.75 -9.93 8.82
CA SER A 99 2.93 -10.76 8.58
C SER A 99 3.76 -10.15 7.45
N TRP A 100 4.75 -9.33 7.83
CA TRP A 100 5.72 -8.76 6.89
C TRP A 100 6.43 -9.81 6.02
N PRO A 101 6.88 -10.98 6.53
CA PRO A 101 7.48 -12.01 5.69
C PRO A 101 6.51 -12.56 4.63
N LYS A 102 5.23 -12.72 4.97
CA LYS A 102 4.19 -13.15 4.02
C LYS A 102 3.98 -12.08 2.94
N ALA A 103 3.90 -10.81 3.33
CA ALA A 103 3.75 -9.70 2.41
C ALA A 103 4.94 -9.56 1.47
N TYR A 104 6.16 -9.74 1.98
CA TYR A 104 7.38 -9.80 1.18
C TYR A 104 7.33 -10.93 0.14
N GLY A 105 6.89 -12.12 0.56
CA GLY A 105 6.68 -13.26 -0.34
C GLY A 105 5.67 -12.93 -1.45
N TYR A 106 4.57 -12.27 -1.10
CA TYR A 106 3.56 -11.84 -2.07
C TYR A 106 4.09 -10.79 -3.05
N PHE A 107 4.83 -9.78 -2.57
CA PHE A 107 5.46 -8.76 -3.43
C PHE A 107 6.36 -9.34 -4.53
N ASN A 108 7.04 -10.45 -4.24
CA ASN A 108 7.95 -11.11 -5.17
C ASN A 108 7.29 -12.24 -5.99
N SER A 109 6.00 -12.48 -5.78
CA SER A 109 5.21 -13.42 -6.60
C SER A 109 4.82 -12.79 -7.94
N ASP A 110 4.44 -13.64 -8.90
CA ASP A 110 3.92 -13.18 -10.19
C ASP A 110 2.57 -12.49 -9.99
N SER A 111 2.33 -11.38 -10.69
CA SER A 111 1.06 -10.66 -10.63
C SER A 111 -0.02 -11.44 -11.38
N GLU A 112 -1.14 -11.69 -10.70
CA GLU A 112 -2.36 -12.25 -11.32
C GLU A 112 -3.01 -11.27 -12.30
N LEU A 113 -2.79 -9.97 -12.10
CA LEU A 113 -3.39 -8.89 -12.88
C LEU A 113 -2.57 -8.50 -14.12
N PHE A 114 -1.24 -8.65 -14.04
CA PHE A 114 -0.31 -8.21 -15.08
C PHE A 114 0.65 -9.33 -15.47
N PRO A 115 0.32 -10.14 -16.49
CA PRO A 115 1.16 -11.23 -16.93
C PRO A 115 2.60 -10.80 -17.24
N GLY A 116 3.57 -11.53 -16.68
CA GLY A 116 4.99 -11.26 -16.85
C GLY A 116 5.56 -10.19 -15.91
N LYS A 117 4.76 -9.60 -15.02
CA LYS A 117 5.22 -8.67 -13.97
C LYS A 117 5.13 -9.31 -12.58
N LYS A 118 5.94 -8.83 -11.65
CA LYS A 118 5.81 -9.10 -10.21
C LYS A 118 4.83 -8.13 -9.57
N VAL A 119 4.22 -8.56 -8.46
CA VAL A 119 3.30 -7.71 -7.67
C VAL A 119 3.95 -6.37 -7.30
N LYS A 120 5.23 -6.36 -6.89
CA LYS A 120 5.96 -5.13 -6.53
C LYS A 120 6.10 -4.10 -7.65
N GLU A 121 5.91 -4.50 -8.89
CA GLU A 121 6.00 -3.61 -10.05
C GLU A 121 4.65 -2.94 -10.37
N THR A 122 3.55 -3.44 -9.78
CA THR A 122 2.19 -3.07 -10.17
C THR A 122 1.28 -2.69 -9.01
N GLU A 123 1.67 -3.03 -7.79
CA GLU A 123 0.86 -2.86 -6.58
C GLU A 123 1.69 -2.22 -5.45
N LYS A 124 1.00 -1.47 -4.59
CA LYS A 124 1.53 -0.84 -3.38
C LYS A 124 0.81 -1.43 -2.17
N LEU A 125 1.57 -1.81 -1.15
CA LEU A 125 1.01 -2.23 0.13
C LEU A 125 0.56 -1.01 0.93
N GLN A 126 -0.65 -1.03 1.47
CA GLN A 126 -1.18 0.10 2.21
C GLN A 126 -1.98 -0.36 3.42
N LEU A 127 -1.74 0.30 4.54
CA LEU A 127 -2.57 0.18 5.72
C LEU A 127 -3.69 1.23 5.67
N PHE A 128 -4.93 0.73 5.66
CA PHE A 128 -6.14 1.52 5.78
C PHE A 128 -6.59 1.53 7.25
N TYR A 129 -6.82 2.73 7.80
CA TYR A 129 -7.21 2.90 9.19
C TYR A 129 -8.68 3.23 9.29
N ASN A 130 -9.36 2.61 10.25
CA ASN A 130 -10.73 2.99 10.58
C ASN A 130 -10.83 4.36 11.26
N LYS A 131 -9.77 4.80 11.94
CA LYS A 131 -9.68 6.10 12.60
C LYS A 131 -8.29 6.70 12.50
N ILE A 132 -8.25 8.04 12.43
CA ILE A 132 -7.04 8.85 12.65
C ILE A 132 -7.40 9.96 13.62
N ASP A 133 -6.54 10.24 14.60
CA ASP A 133 -6.75 11.22 15.68
C ASP A 133 -8.12 11.01 16.40
N GLY A 134 -8.51 9.74 16.55
CA GLY A 134 -9.78 9.34 17.16
C GLY A 134 -11.03 9.51 16.27
N GLN A 135 -10.90 10.18 15.12
CA GLN A 135 -12.01 10.44 14.19
C GLN A 135 -12.18 9.27 13.20
N PRO A 136 -13.42 8.84 12.90
CA PRO A 136 -13.69 7.88 11.84
C PRO A 136 -13.09 8.33 10.50
N MET A 137 -12.45 7.38 9.81
CA MET A 137 -11.92 7.62 8.48
C MET A 137 -13.06 7.56 7.46
N THR A 138 -13.51 8.73 7.04
CA THR A 138 -14.53 8.95 6.01
C THR A 138 -13.91 9.70 4.82
N LEU A 139 -14.61 9.79 3.70
CA LEU A 139 -14.14 10.57 2.56
C LEU A 139 -14.00 12.07 2.91
N ASN A 140 -14.93 12.61 3.71
CA ASN A 140 -14.86 14.00 4.19
C ASN A 140 -13.66 14.24 5.11
N TYR A 141 -13.38 13.30 6.01
CA TYR A 141 -12.25 13.43 6.91
C TYR A 141 -10.92 13.26 6.15
N ALA A 142 -10.83 12.31 5.22
CA ALA A 142 -9.68 12.18 4.33
C ALA A 142 -9.42 13.46 3.52
N GLY A 143 -10.47 14.10 3.00
CA GLY A 143 -10.39 15.40 2.32
C GLY A 143 -9.92 16.55 3.22
N THR A 144 -10.28 16.52 4.51
CA THR A 144 -9.77 17.48 5.50
C THR A 144 -8.27 17.28 5.73
N LEU A 145 -7.85 16.05 6.01
CA LEU A 145 -6.43 15.70 6.24
C LEU A 145 -5.55 16.04 5.03
N ALA A 146 -6.08 15.84 3.82
CA ALA A 146 -5.37 16.13 2.58
C ALA A 146 -5.11 17.64 2.36
N LYS A 147 -5.99 18.51 2.88
CA LYS A 147 -5.85 19.97 2.82
C LYS A 147 -4.91 20.54 3.87
N THR A 148 -4.69 19.82 4.96
CA THR A 148 -3.84 20.25 6.08
C THR A 148 -2.72 19.24 6.32
N PRO A 149 -1.80 19.05 5.36
CA PRO A 149 -0.74 18.07 5.52
C PRO A 149 0.19 18.49 6.66
N LYS A 150 0.68 17.52 7.45
CA LYS A 150 1.63 17.79 8.53
C LYS A 150 3.01 18.18 8.00
N ASP A 151 3.80 18.80 8.88
CA ASP A 151 5.21 19.12 8.64
C ASP A 151 6.00 17.86 8.25
N GLY A 152 6.83 17.97 7.21
CA GLY A 152 7.61 16.86 6.67
C GLY A 152 6.95 16.06 5.56
N SER A 153 5.71 16.38 5.19
CA SER A 153 5.13 16.09 3.86
C SER A 153 5.86 16.85 2.76
N ASN A 154 5.68 16.45 1.49
CA ASN A 154 6.24 17.19 0.36
C ASN A 154 5.64 18.61 0.15
N GLY A 155 4.90 19.16 1.13
CA GLY A 155 4.27 20.48 1.06
C GLY A 155 3.12 20.57 0.06
N ILE A 156 2.86 19.50 -0.69
CA ILE A 156 1.70 19.40 -1.57
C ILE A 156 0.51 19.08 -0.68
N ALA A 157 -0.28 20.11 -0.37
CA ALA A 157 -1.68 19.87 -0.02
C ALA A 157 -2.24 19.01 -1.16
N ALA A 158 -2.63 17.78 -0.85
CA ALA A 158 -3.31 16.95 -1.84
C ALA A 158 -4.69 17.57 -1.95
N CYS A 159 -4.79 18.59 -2.80
CA CYS A 159 -5.91 19.48 -2.72
C CYS A 159 -7.19 18.67 -3.01
N PHE A 160 -8.23 18.96 -2.25
CA PHE A 160 -9.45 18.19 -2.31
C PHE A 160 -10.54 19.12 -2.81
N SER A 161 -10.81 19.00 -4.11
CA SER A 161 -11.80 19.83 -4.77
C SER A 161 -13.13 19.12 -4.78
N LYS A 162 -14.13 19.72 -4.11
CA LYS A 162 -15.54 19.28 -4.14
C LYS A 162 -16.22 19.56 -5.49
N TYR A 163 -15.45 19.85 -6.55
CA TYR A 163 -15.96 20.41 -7.82
C TYR A 163 -17.02 19.57 -8.52
N CYS A 164 -17.27 18.33 -8.10
CA CYS A 164 -18.20 17.44 -8.78
C CYS A 164 -19.11 16.70 -7.79
N PHE A 165 -20.09 17.42 -7.23
CA PHE A 165 -21.36 16.94 -6.65
C PHE A 165 -21.45 16.83 -5.13
N ASP A 166 -22.15 17.81 -4.54
CA ASP A 166 -22.56 17.82 -3.13
C ASP A 166 -23.34 16.54 -2.75
N GLU A 167 -24.18 16.00 -3.65
CA GLU A 167 -24.97 14.78 -3.42
C GLU A 167 -24.09 13.53 -3.17
N THR A 168 -22.95 13.40 -3.87
CA THR A 168 -22.00 12.30 -3.61
C THR A 168 -21.39 12.43 -2.21
N PHE A 169 -21.10 13.66 -1.79
CA PHE A 169 -20.60 13.95 -0.47
C PHE A 169 -21.65 13.79 0.62
N GLU A 170 -22.91 14.08 0.33
CA GLU A 170 -24.03 13.85 1.23
C GLU A 170 -24.26 12.35 1.46
N VAL A 171 -24.18 11.53 0.40
CA VAL A 171 -24.46 10.09 0.48
C VAL A 171 -23.25 9.28 0.95
N HIS A 172 -22.06 9.57 0.42
CA HIS A 172 -20.86 8.75 0.64
C HIS A 172 -19.78 9.44 1.48
N GLY A 173 -19.89 10.76 1.69
CA GLY A 173 -18.86 11.57 2.35
C GLY A 173 -18.61 11.17 3.81
N GLU A 174 -19.66 10.76 4.52
CA GLU A 174 -19.64 10.39 5.94
C GLU A 174 -19.60 8.87 6.19
N VAL A 175 -19.63 8.06 5.14
CA VAL A 175 -19.58 6.59 5.28
C VAL A 175 -18.19 6.18 5.75
N PRO A 176 -18.04 5.55 6.93
CA PRO A 176 -16.73 5.11 7.41
C PRO A 176 -16.20 3.93 6.59
N ILE A 177 -14.89 3.86 6.43
CA ILE A 177 -14.22 2.75 5.73
C ILE A 177 -14.52 1.36 6.34
N GLY A 178 -14.84 1.30 7.64
CA GLY A 178 -15.13 0.07 8.37
C GLY A 178 -14.04 -0.26 9.38
N THR A 179 -13.45 -1.45 9.29
CA THR A 179 -12.32 -1.89 10.12
C THR A 179 -10.98 -1.50 9.50
N SER A 180 -9.92 -1.37 10.30
CA SER A 180 -8.56 -1.18 9.77
C SER A 180 -8.07 -2.48 9.11
N PHE A 181 -7.41 -2.38 7.96
CA PHE A 181 -6.91 -3.55 7.22
C PHE A 181 -5.69 -3.21 6.37
N TRP A 182 -4.87 -4.23 6.07
CA TRP A 182 -3.81 -4.13 5.09
C TRP A 182 -4.34 -4.54 3.71
N GLY A 183 -3.95 -3.81 2.67
CA GLY A 183 -4.32 -4.16 1.31
C GLY A 183 -3.28 -3.77 0.28
N PHE A 184 -3.26 -4.52 -0.82
CA PHE A 184 -2.47 -4.21 -2.00
C PHE A 184 -3.33 -3.42 -2.98
N VAL A 185 -2.92 -2.18 -3.23
CA VAL A 185 -3.56 -1.25 -4.15
C VAL A 185 -2.81 -1.30 -5.47
N THR A 186 -3.49 -1.62 -6.57
CA THR A 186 -2.88 -1.48 -7.90
C THR A 186 -2.59 -0.01 -8.21
N VAL A 187 -1.38 0.28 -8.66
CA VAL A 187 -0.90 1.64 -8.99
C VAL A 187 -0.91 1.95 -10.48
N ILE A 188 -1.27 0.94 -11.29
CA ILE A 188 -1.51 1.07 -12.71
C ILE A 188 -2.90 0.49 -13.02
N PRO A 189 -3.70 1.12 -13.90
CA PRO A 189 -4.95 0.53 -14.34
C PRO A 189 -4.72 -0.75 -15.15
N LEU A 190 -5.69 -1.66 -15.13
CA LEU A 190 -5.69 -2.83 -16.02
C LEU A 190 -5.67 -2.35 -17.48
N ASP A 191 -4.65 -2.72 -18.24
CA ASP A 191 -4.41 -2.19 -19.60
C ASP A 191 -5.62 -2.37 -20.53
N GLU A 192 -6.25 -3.55 -20.46
CA GLU A 192 -7.42 -3.87 -21.29
C GLU A 192 -8.68 -3.09 -20.88
N SER A 193 -8.70 -2.45 -19.71
CA SER A 193 -9.87 -1.76 -19.18
C SER A 193 -10.09 -0.38 -19.79
N ILE A 194 -9.04 0.33 -20.19
CA ILE A 194 -9.09 1.76 -20.49
C ILE A 194 -10.15 2.08 -21.57
N LYS A 195 -10.21 1.27 -22.62
CA LYS A 195 -11.11 1.47 -23.78
C LYS A 195 -12.45 0.72 -23.68
N LYS A 196 -12.71 0.03 -22.57
CA LYS A 196 -13.94 -0.75 -22.35
C LYS A 196 -15.10 0.13 -21.89
N SER A 197 -16.32 -0.31 -22.14
CA SER A 197 -17.53 0.26 -21.52
C SER A 197 -17.53 0.05 -20.00
N LEU A 198 -18.37 0.79 -19.28
CA LEU A 198 -18.51 0.60 -17.83
C LEU A 198 -18.88 -0.85 -17.46
N ALA A 199 -19.85 -1.44 -18.16
CA ALA A 199 -20.28 -2.81 -17.91
C ALA A 199 -19.15 -3.83 -18.11
N GLU A 200 -18.35 -3.65 -19.16
CA GLU A 200 -17.18 -4.50 -19.42
C GLU A 200 -16.06 -4.29 -18.38
N LYS A 201 -15.87 -3.07 -17.88
CA LYS A 201 -14.93 -2.77 -16.79
C LYS A 201 -15.34 -3.47 -15.49
N LEU A 202 -16.62 -3.43 -15.15
CA LEU A 202 -17.15 -4.14 -13.98
C LEU A 202 -17.03 -5.65 -14.15
N THR A 203 -17.32 -6.19 -15.34
CA THR A 203 -17.15 -7.61 -15.65
C THR A 203 -15.69 -8.04 -15.60
N LEU A 204 -14.77 -7.15 -15.96
CA LEU A 204 -13.34 -7.43 -15.85
C LEU A 204 -12.88 -7.51 -14.40
N ALA A 205 -13.35 -6.60 -13.55
CA ALA A 205 -13.00 -6.59 -12.12
C ALA A 205 -13.37 -7.91 -11.41
N THR A 206 -14.41 -8.61 -11.87
CA THR A 206 -14.83 -9.90 -11.27
C THR A 206 -14.01 -11.11 -11.72
N LYS A 207 -13.12 -10.96 -12.71
CA LYS A 207 -12.29 -12.08 -13.21
C LYS A 207 -11.15 -12.49 -12.29
N TYR A 208 -10.81 -11.65 -11.29
CA TYR A 208 -9.63 -11.81 -10.46
C TYR A 208 -10.03 -12.14 -9.00
N PRO A 209 -10.05 -13.42 -8.61
CA PRO A 209 -10.45 -13.82 -7.27
C PRO A 209 -9.58 -13.16 -6.19
N GLY A 210 -10.22 -12.67 -5.13
CA GLY A 210 -9.55 -11.98 -4.03
C GLY A 210 -9.26 -10.49 -4.29
N TYR A 211 -9.49 -10.00 -5.51
CA TYR A 211 -9.48 -8.58 -5.80
C TYR A 211 -10.92 -8.02 -5.85
N ARG A 212 -11.06 -6.76 -5.47
CA ARG A 212 -12.30 -5.99 -5.57
C ARG A 212 -12.04 -4.58 -6.07
N LEU A 213 -13.10 -3.90 -6.52
CA LEU A 213 -13.04 -2.46 -6.75
C LEU A 213 -12.75 -1.75 -5.42
N HIS A 214 -12.05 -0.63 -5.51
CA HIS A 214 -11.83 0.25 -4.37
C HIS A 214 -13.15 0.92 -3.99
N LYS A 215 -13.37 1.10 -2.69
CA LYS A 215 -14.29 2.14 -2.23
C LYS A 215 -13.71 3.52 -2.51
N VAL A 216 -14.57 4.52 -2.65
CA VAL A 216 -14.18 5.90 -2.93
C VAL A 216 -13.25 6.45 -1.85
N VAL A 217 -13.52 6.12 -0.58
CA VAL A 217 -12.68 6.51 0.57
C VAL A 217 -11.31 5.84 0.52
N GLU A 218 -11.24 4.54 0.23
CA GLU A 218 -9.99 3.79 0.09
C GLU A 218 -9.12 4.36 -1.03
N ARG A 219 -9.71 4.58 -2.22
CA ARG A 219 -8.97 5.11 -3.35
C ARG A 219 -8.47 6.54 -3.12
N SER A 220 -9.28 7.35 -2.45
CA SER A 220 -8.89 8.72 -2.08
C SER A 220 -7.71 8.71 -1.12
N ILE A 221 -7.78 7.88 -0.06
CA ILE A 221 -6.68 7.64 0.88
C ILE A 221 -5.42 7.19 0.16
N ALA A 222 -5.53 6.22 -0.75
CA ALA A 222 -4.39 5.70 -1.48
C ALA A 222 -3.67 6.78 -2.28
N ASN A 223 -4.44 7.59 -3.02
CA ASN A 223 -3.88 8.69 -3.78
C ASN A 223 -3.26 9.77 -2.89
N PHE A 224 -3.94 10.17 -1.81
CA PHE A 224 -3.41 11.17 -0.88
C PHE A 224 -2.08 10.72 -0.28
N ASP A 225 -2.00 9.48 0.21
CA ASP A 225 -0.78 8.92 0.79
C ASP A 225 0.36 8.90 -0.21
N ASN A 226 0.07 8.54 -1.47
CA ASN A 226 1.09 8.56 -2.50
C ASN A 226 1.60 9.97 -2.82
N VAL A 227 0.70 10.97 -2.85
CA VAL A 227 1.07 12.37 -3.11
C VAL A 227 1.92 12.94 -1.98
N VAL A 228 1.51 12.76 -0.72
CA VAL A 228 2.26 13.30 0.41
C VAL A 228 3.64 12.63 0.56
N GLU A 229 3.76 11.36 0.17
CA GLU A 229 5.01 10.59 0.20
C GLU A 229 5.94 10.90 -0.98
N THR A 230 5.41 10.88 -2.21
CA THR A 230 6.23 10.88 -3.44
C THR A 230 6.13 12.15 -4.27
N GLY A 231 5.15 13.00 -3.97
CA GLY A 231 4.80 14.16 -4.80
C GLY A 231 4.05 13.80 -6.09
N LYS A 232 3.68 12.52 -6.29
CA LYS A 232 3.02 12.00 -7.49
C LYS A 232 1.68 11.36 -7.15
N TYR A 233 0.71 11.43 -8.07
CA TYR A 233 -0.54 10.66 -7.98
C TYR A 233 -0.29 9.20 -8.38
N LEU A 234 -1.07 8.25 -7.84
CA LEU A 234 -0.81 6.81 -8.02
C LEU A 234 -0.80 6.39 -9.50
N ASP A 235 -1.84 6.73 -10.23
CA ASP A 235 -2.02 6.33 -11.64
C ASP A 235 -1.48 7.35 -12.65
N GLY A 236 -0.70 8.34 -12.17
CA GLY A 236 -0.25 9.48 -12.98
C GLY A 236 -1.26 10.62 -13.09
N LYS A 237 -0.98 11.57 -13.99
CA LYS A 237 -1.82 12.75 -14.22
C LYS A 237 -2.98 12.38 -15.15
N ASP A 238 -4.17 12.88 -14.86
CA ASP A 238 -5.37 12.79 -15.72
C ASP A 238 -6.02 11.40 -15.85
N SER A 239 -5.67 10.46 -14.97
CA SER A 239 -6.25 9.12 -14.91
C SER A 239 -7.48 9.07 -13.99
N TRP A 240 -8.55 8.43 -14.45
CA TRP A 240 -9.73 8.11 -13.63
C TRP A 240 -9.72 6.65 -13.19
N THR A 241 -9.99 6.42 -11.90
CA THR A 241 -10.23 5.10 -11.31
C THR A 241 -11.71 4.95 -11.00
N ILE A 242 -12.35 3.88 -11.47
CA ILE A 242 -13.73 3.53 -11.10
C ILE A 242 -13.76 2.87 -9.71
N CYS A 243 -14.71 3.28 -8.87
CA CYS A 243 -14.93 2.76 -7.51
C CYS A 243 -16.17 1.85 -7.42
N GLU A 244 -16.30 1.17 -6.29
CA GLU A 244 -17.40 0.26 -5.96
C GLU A 244 -18.73 1.02 -5.82
N GLU A 245 -18.74 2.23 -5.32
CA GLU A 245 -19.98 2.96 -5.06
C GLU A 245 -20.69 3.34 -6.37
N ALA A 246 -22.00 3.11 -6.37
CA ALA A 246 -22.90 3.48 -7.45
C ALA A 246 -23.97 4.43 -6.90
N GLY A 247 -24.48 5.29 -7.78
CA GLY A 247 -25.63 6.12 -7.47
C GLY A 247 -26.53 6.28 -8.68
N LYS A 248 -27.61 7.02 -8.46
CA LYS A 248 -28.62 7.34 -9.46
C LYS A 248 -28.67 8.85 -9.61
N GLU A 249 -28.59 9.33 -10.84
CA GLU A 249 -28.70 10.75 -11.15
C GLU A 249 -29.96 10.98 -11.99
N ASN A 250 -30.78 11.96 -11.61
CA ASN A 250 -31.94 12.36 -12.38
C ASN A 250 -31.60 13.60 -13.22
N ARG A 251 -31.25 13.40 -14.50
CA ARG A 251 -30.87 14.49 -15.41
C ARG A 251 -32.05 15.13 -16.15
N GLY A 252 -33.28 14.96 -15.67
CA GLY A 252 -34.49 15.42 -16.37
C GLY A 252 -34.80 14.66 -17.67
N LEU A 253 -33.94 13.73 -18.10
CA LEU A 253 -34.11 12.80 -19.23
C LEU A 253 -34.36 11.35 -18.77
N GLY A 254 -34.51 11.14 -17.46
CA GLY A 254 -34.60 9.83 -16.83
C GLY A 254 -33.50 9.62 -15.78
N GLU A 255 -33.67 8.56 -15.00
CA GLU A 255 -32.70 8.11 -14.01
C GLU A 255 -31.57 7.37 -14.71
N THR A 256 -30.32 7.80 -14.48
CA THR A 256 -29.13 7.15 -15.04
C THR A 256 -28.26 6.62 -13.92
N ASP A 257 -27.88 5.35 -14.01
CA ASP A 257 -26.89 4.76 -13.09
C ASP A 257 -25.50 5.34 -13.37
N TYR A 258 -24.79 5.73 -12.31
CA TYR A 258 -23.40 6.13 -12.38
C TYR A 258 -22.55 5.30 -11.40
N ARG A 259 -21.24 5.26 -11.66
CA ARG A 259 -20.25 4.83 -10.66
C ARG A 259 -19.46 6.03 -10.21
N LEU A 260 -19.05 6.05 -8.95
CA LEU A 260 -18.06 7.02 -8.50
C LEU A 260 -16.73 6.71 -9.17
N ALA A 261 -16.00 7.76 -9.53
CA ALA A 261 -14.62 7.63 -9.94
C ALA A 261 -13.76 8.72 -9.29
N ILE A 262 -12.52 8.35 -9.02
CA ILE A 262 -11.49 9.24 -8.48
C ILE A 262 -10.50 9.58 -9.57
N ARG A 263 -10.18 10.87 -9.72
CA ARG A 263 -9.12 11.34 -10.61
C ARG A 263 -7.88 11.75 -9.84
N GLY A 264 -6.72 11.29 -10.31
CA GLY A 264 -5.42 11.86 -9.95
C GLY A 264 -5.12 13.12 -10.78
N ALA A 265 -4.98 14.28 -10.11
CA ALA A 265 -4.70 15.61 -10.67
C ALA A 265 -5.63 16.10 -11.82
N CYS A 266 -6.34 17.21 -11.59
CA CYS A 266 -6.92 18.00 -12.71
C CYS A 266 -6.80 19.51 -12.57
N ILE A 267 -6.51 20.00 -11.38
CA ILE A 267 -6.59 21.43 -11.08
C ILE A 267 -5.22 21.80 -10.50
N PRO A 268 -4.77 23.08 -10.60
CA PRO A 268 -3.67 23.58 -9.76
C PRO A 268 -3.78 23.13 -8.30
N ASP A 269 -5.00 22.80 -7.88
CA ASP A 269 -5.40 22.36 -6.56
C ASP A 269 -6.15 20.99 -6.55
N GLY A 270 -5.57 19.88 -7.07
CA GLY A 270 -5.71 18.54 -6.38
C GLY A 270 -6.45 17.32 -6.98
N ILE A 271 -6.87 16.39 -6.10
CA ILE A 271 -7.75 15.21 -6.34
C ILE A 271 -9.19 15.66 -6.52
N SER A 272 -9.84 15.07 -7.54
CA SER A 272 -11.27 15.25 -7.82
C SER A 272 -11.99 13.91 -7.65
N VAL A 273 -13.06 13.93 -6.87
CA VAL A 273 -14.08 12.86 -6.82
C VAL A 273 -15.20 13.31 -7.73
N SER A 274 -15.65 12.45 -8.66
CA SER A 274 -16.75 12.78 -9.56
C SER A 274 -17.64 11.57 -9.82
N PRO A 275 -18.98 11.73 -9.91
CA PRO A 275 -19.85 10.72 -10.49
C PRO A 275 -19.50 10.60 -11.97
N HIS A 276 -19.03 9.42 -12.36
CA HIS A 276 -18.78 9.10 -13.74
C HIS A 276 -20.02 8.44 -14.33
N SER A 277 -20.77 9.21 -15.12
CA SER A 277 -21.78 8.65 -16.00
C SER A 277 -21.10 7.86 -17.13
N ILE A 278 -21.88 6.94 -17.70
CA ILE A 278 -21.50 5.87 -18.64
C ILE A 278 -20.75 6.36 -19.90
N ALA A 279 -20.69 7.67 -20.16
CA ALA A 279 -20.30 8.23 -21.46
C ALA A 279 -18.80 8.59 -21.65
N HIS A 280 -17.94 8.52 -20.63
CA HIS A 280 -16.55 8.98 -20.74
C HIS A 280 -15.52 7.84 -20.66
N TYR A 281 -14.89 7.56 -21.81
CA TYR A 281 -13.90 6.49 -22.08
C TYR A 281 -12.53 6.63 -21.35
N PHE A 282 -12.40 7.50 -20.35
CA PHE A 282 -11.08 7.92 -19.85
C PHE A 282 -10.67 7.31 -18.50
N GLY A 283 -11.47 6.40 -17.94
CA GLY A 283 -11.15 5.72 -16.67
C GLY A 283 -10.76 4.26 -16.84
N GLY A 284 -9.66 3.85 -16.21
CA GLY A 284 -9.27 2.45 -16.10
C GLY A 284 -9.77 1.81 -14.81
N VAL A 285 -9.66 0.48 -14.72
CA VAL A 285 -9.97 -0.30 -13.53
C VAL A 285 -8.69 -0.48 -12.73
N THR A 286 -8.69 -0.01 -11.48
CA THR A 286 -7.71 -0.39 -10.48
C THR A 286 -8.41 -1.23 -9.42
N LEU A 287 -7.70 -2.13 -8.78
CA LEU A 287 -8.25 -3.10 -7.85
C LEU A 287 -7.51 -3.06 -6.51
N LEU A 288 -8.19 -3.53 -5.48
CA LEU A 288 -7.71 -3.71 -4.12
C LEU A 288 -7.79 -5.18 -3.76
N ARG A 289 -6.72 -5.71 -3.18
CA ARG A 289 -6.73 -7.01 -2.50
C ARG A 289 -6.45 -6.80 -1.02
N GLU A 290 -7.38 -7.19 -0.17
CA GLU A 290 -7.14 -7.24 1.29
C GLU A 290 -6.17 -8.39 1.61
N PHE A 291 -5.27 -8.18 2.57
CA PHE A 291 -4.14 -9.07 2.84
C PHE A 291 -4.13 -9.69 4.24
#